data_AF-A0A352NCG9-F1
#
_entry.id   AF-A0A352NCG9-F1
#
_cell.length_a   1.000
_cell.length_b   1.000
_cell.length_c   1.000
_cell.angle_alpha   90.00
_cell.angle_beta   90.00
_cell.angle_gamma   90.00
#
_symmetry.space_group_name_H-M   'P 1'
#
loop_
_entity.id
_entity.type
_entity.pdbx_description
1 polymer ?
#
loop_
_entity_poly.entity_id
_entity_poly.type
_entity_poly.pdbx_seq_one_letter_code
_entity_poly.pdbx_strand_id
1 'polypeptide(L)' 'KVKVPNKVLLIDDVYTTGRTLQHAITVLKEAGAQDVRSFSLCR' A
#
# COMPACT_ATOMS: atom_id res chain seq x y z
N LYS A 1 -15.09 2.20 -14.99
CA LYS A 1 -13.95 2.66 -14.16
C LYS A 1 -14.01 1.89 -12.85
N VAL A 2 -12.94 1.19 -12.47
CA VAL A 2 -12.88 0.48 -11.18
C VAL A 2 -12.71 1.51 -10.07
N LYS A 3 -13.53 1.44 -9.02
CA LYS A 3 -13.46 2.35 -7.86
C LYS A 3 -12.48 1.75 -6.85
N VAL A 4 -11.45 2.51 -6.47
CA VAL A 4 -10.50 2.09 -5.43
C VAL A 4 -11.16 2.23 -4.05
N PRO A 5 -11.01 1.25 -3.14
CA PRO A 5 -11.51 1.37 -1.77
C PRO A 5 -10.86 2.52 -1.00
N ASN A 6 -11.61 3.15 -0.10
CA ASN A 6 -11.06 4.21 0.76
C ASN A 6 -10.01 3.69 1.76
N LYS A 7 -10.12 2.41 2.16
CA LYS A 7 -9.22 1.75 3.12
C LYS A 7 -8.54 0.57 2.44
N VAL A 8 -7.21 0.56 2.43
CA VAL A 8 -6.40 -0.48 1.81
C VAL A 8 -5.29 -0.92 2.76
N LEU A 9 -5.14 -2.23 2.94
CA LEU A 9 -4.03 -2.84 3.67
C LEU A 9 -3.15 -3.60 2.67
N LEU A 10 -1.92 -3.15 2.49
CA LEU A 10 -0.89 -3.83 1.72
C LEU A 10 -0.25 -4.92 2.59
N ILE A 11 -0.16 -6.13 2.05
CA ILE A 11 0.48 -7.27 2.71
C ILE A 11 1.73 -7.63 1.91
N ASP A 12 2.86 -7.78 2.61
CA ASP A 12 4.14 -8.20 2.04
C ASP A 12 4.76 -9.31 2.91
N ASP A 13 5.67 -10.10 2.37
CA ASP A 13 6.39 -11.12 3.15
C ASP A 13 7.54 -10.49 3.96
N VAL A 14 8.36 -9.64 3.36
CA VAL A 14 9.52 -9.02 4.01
C VAL A 14 9.64 -7.51 3.74
N TYR A 15 9.77 -6.72 4.80
CA TYR A 15 10.01 -5.29 4.73
C TYR A 15 11.51 -4.99 4.67
N THR A 16 12.02 -4.55 3.51
CA THR A 16 13.42 -4.13 3.38
C THR A 16 13.60 -2.61 3.49
N THR A 17 13.96 -1.94 2.39
CA THR A 17 14.07 -0.47 2.32
C THR A 17 12.70 0.21 2.27
N GLY A 18 11.64 -0.55 2.05
CA GLY A 18 10.27 -0.05 1.95
C GLY A 18 9.95 0.68 0.64
N ARG A 19 10.90 0.79 -0.31
CA ARG A 19 10.69 1.55 -1.56
C ARG A 19 9.52 1.01 -2.38
N THR A 20 9.37 -0.32 -2.44
CA THR A 20 8.25 -0.99 -3.11
C THR A 20 6.91 -0.62 -2.49
N LEU A 21 6.79 -0.72 -1.16
CA LEU A 21 5.57 -0.34 -0.44
C LEU A 21 5.25 1.14 -0.58
N GLN A 22 6.26 2.02 -0.52
CA GLN A 22 6.05 3.46 -0.72
C GLN A 22 5.52 3.78 -2.12
N HIS A 23 6.07 3.15 -3.17
CA HIS A 23 5.54 3.30 -4.52
C HIS A 23 4.08 2.82 -4.62
N ALA A 24 3.75 1.67 -4.03
CA ALA A 24 2.38 1.14 -4.03
C ALA A 24 1.40 2.07 -3.27
N ILE A 25 1.81 2.61 -2.12
CA ILE A 25 1.02 3.57 -1.35
C ILE A 25 0.74 4.83 -2.18
N THR A 26 1.75 5.38 -2.86
CA THR A 26 1.59 6.56 -3.72
C THR A 26 0.56 6.31 -4.83
N VAL A 27 0.72 5.20 -5.57
CA VAL A 27 -0.21 4.83 -6.66
C VAL A 27 -1.65 4.67 -6.15
N LEU A 28 -1.84 4.04 -4.98
CA LEU A 28 -3.18 3.87 -4.41
C LEU A 28 -3.80 5.20 -3.94
N LYS A 29 -3.01 6.10 -3.36
CA LYS A 29 -3.46 7.44 -2.97
C LYS A 29 -3.83 8.29 -4.18
N GLU A 30 -3.02 8.27 -5.24
CA GLU A 30 -3.31 8.94 -6.51
C GLU A 30 -4.59 8.39 -7.16
N ALA A 31 -4.88 7.10 -6.97
CA ALA A 31 -6.11 6.47 -7.42
C ALA A 31 -7.33 6.72 -6.50
N GLY A 32 -7.16 7.48 -5.40
CA GLY A 32 -8.24 7.95 -4.52
C GLY A 32 -8.39 7.20 -3.19
N ALA A 33 -7.48 6.31 -2.83
CA ALA A 33 -7.48 5.69 -1.50
C ALA A 33 -7.09 6.72 -0.41
N GLN A 34 -7.80 6.72 0.72
CA GLN A 34 -7.62 7.71 1.78
C GLN A 34 -6.75 7.18 2.94
N ASP A 35 -6.94 5.91 3.31
CA ASP A 35 -6.20 5.22 4.37
C ASP A 35 -5.51 4.00 3.77
N VAL A 36 -4.20 4.10 3.53
CA VAL A 36 -3.37 3.01 3.03
C VAL A 36 -2.34 2.65 4.10
N ARG A 37 -2.35 1.40 4.54
CA ARG A 37 -1.42 0.86 5.54
C ARG A 37 -0.66 -0.33 4.95
N SER A 38 0.47 -0.68 5.55
CA SER A 38 1.23 -1.88 5.18
C SER A 38 1.51 -2.76 6.39
N PHE A 39 1.52 -4.07 6.17
CA PHE A 39 1.95 -5.06 7.13
C PHE A 39 2.86 -6.07 6.43
N SER A 40 3.98 -6.40 7.05
CA SER A 40 4.93 -7.39 6.55
C SER A 40 5.18 -8.46 7.60
N LEU A 41 5.38 -9.71 7.17
CA LEU A 41 5.64 -10.81 8.10
C LEU A 41 7.00 -10.67 8.79
N CYS A 42 8.01 -10.23 8.04
CA CYS A 42 9.40 -10.09 8.49
C CYS A 42 9.99 -8.73 8.09
N ARG A 43 11.15 -8.39 8.66
CA ARG A 43 11.95 -7.19 8.31
C ARG A 43 13.41 -7.57 8.09
#